data_AF-A0A6B1D2H5-F1
#
_entry.id   AF-A0A6B1D2H5-F1
#
_cell.length_a   1.000
_cell.length_b   1.000
_cell.length_c   1.000
_cell.angle_alpha   90.00
_cell.angle_beta   90.00
_cell.angle_gamma   90.00
#
_symmetry.space_group_name_H-M   'P 1'
#
loop_
_entity.id
_entity.type
_entity.pdbx_description
1 polymer ?
#
loop_
_entity_poly.entity_id
_entity_poly.type
_entity_poly.pdbx_seq_one_letter_code
_entity_poly.pdbx_strand_id
1 'polypeptide(L)' 'MAYDDFAGLVADEAVELMVVANPSQLHCQDSIAAMRAGKHVIVEKPMPPLWMK' A
#
# COMPACT_ATOMS: atom_id res chain seq x y z
N MET A 1 -7.77 -8.72 13.39
CA MET A 1 -8.88 -8.19 12.57
C MET A 1 -8.49 -8.35 11.11
N ALA A 2 -9.46 -8.50 10.23
CA ALA A 2 -9.27 -8.57 8.79
C ALA A 2 -10.19 -7.55 8.13
N TYR A 3 -9.78 -7.03 6.99
CA TYR A 3 -10.57 -6.13 6.16
C TYR A 3 -11.02 -6.89 4.92
N ASP A 4 -12.21 -6.58 4.42
CA ASP A 4 -12.75 -7.21 3.21
C ASP A 4 -12.04 -6.70 1.95
N ASP A 5 -11.53 -5.47 1.99
CA ASP A 5 -10.79 -4.86 0.90
C ASP A 5 -9.70 -3.88 1.36
N PHE A 6 -8.92 -3.41 0.39
CA PHE A 6 -7.84 -2.45 0.61
C PHE A 6 -8.35 -1.07 1.02
N ALA A 7 -9.53 -0.66 0.53
CA ALA A 7 -10.07 0.67 0.81
C ALA A 7 -10.42 0.83 2.30
N GLY A 8 -11.04 -0.19 2.90
CA GLY A 8 -11.32 -0.24 4.33
C GLY A 8 -10.05 -0.20 5.18
N LEU A 9 -9.02 -0.96 4.77
CA LEU A 9 -7.72 -0.95 5.46
C LEU A 9 -7.04 0.42 5.41
N VAL A 10 -7.04 1.08 4.25
CA VAL A 10 -6.39 2.39 4.06
C VAL A 10 -7.13 3.51 4.80
N ALA A 11 -8.46 3.43 4.90
CA ALA A 11 -9.29 4.44 5.54
C ALA A 11 -9.30 4.34 7.08
N ASP A 12 -8.87 3.22 7.67
CA ASP A 12 -8.87 3.07 9.13
C ASP A 12 -7.83 4.00 9.78
N GLU A 13 -8.31 4.98 10.55
CA GLU A 13 -7.48 5.96 11.26
C GLU A 13 -6.59 5.34 12.35
N ALA A 14 -6.95 4.16 12.87
CA ALA A 14 -6.13 3.44 13.84
C ALA A 14 -4.88 2.79 13.23
N VAL A 15 -4.83 2.63 11.91
CA VAL A 15 -3.65 2.10 11.21
C VAL A 15 -2.69 3.25 10.91
N GLU A 16 -1.46 3.20 11.44
CA GLU A 16 -0.45 4.25 11.25
C GLU A 16 0.61 3.90 10.20
N LEU A 17 0.87 2.60 10.00
CA LEU A 17 1.89 2.04 9.10
C LEU A 17 1.30 0.92 8.25
N MET A 18 1.62 0.89 6.96
CA MET A 18 1.26 -0.18 6.04
C MET A 18 2.50 -0.85 5.47
N VAL A 19 2.50 -2.19 5.48
CA VAL A 19 3.49 -3.03 4.77
C VAL A 19 2.85 -3.53 3.48
N VAL A 20 3.33 -3.05 2.33
CA VAL A 20 2.84 -3.44 1.01
C VAL A 20 3.67 -4.63 0.52
N ALA A 21 3.06 -5.82 0.58
CA ALA A 21 3.68 -7.10 0.22
C ALA A 21 2.79 -7.96 -0.70
N ASN A 22 1.94 -7.32 -1.49
CA ASN A 22 1.08 -7.96 -2.48
C ASN A 22 1.84 -8.16 -3.81
N PRO A 23 1.24 -8.65 -4.92
CA PRO A 23 1.96 -8.80 -6.18
C PRO A 23 2.66 -7.50 -6.61
N SER A 24 3.91 -7.61 -7.08
CA SER A 24 4.81 -6.45 -7.25
C SER A 24 4.28 -5.37 -8.18
N GLN A 25 3.45 -5.71 -9.15
CA GLN A 25 2.80 -4.75 -10.05
C GLN A 25 1.90 -3.76 -9.29
N LEU A 26 1.38 -4.14 -8.13
CA LEU A 26 0.51 -3.31 -7.30
C LEU A 26 1.29 -2.45 -6.29
N HIS A 27 2.57 -2.77 -6.03
CA HIS A 27 3.37 -2.06 -5.01
C HIS A 27 3.35 -0.55 -5.20
N CYS A 28 3.50 -0.05 -6.42
CA CYS A 28 3.55 1.40 -6.66
C CYS A 28 2.20 2.07 -6.37
N GLN A 29 1.10 1.54 -6.93
CA GLN A 29 -0.22 2.15 -6.77
C GLN A 29 -0.70 2.11 -5.31
N ASP A 30 -0.49 1.00 -4.61
CA ASP A 30 -1.02 0.83 -3.26
C ASP A 30 -0.18 1.60 -2.24
N SER A 31 1.13 1.68 -2.46
CA SER A 31 1.99 2.55 -1.65
C SER A 31 1.62 4.02 -1.81
N ILE A 32 1.35 4.45 -3.04
CA ILE A 32 0.91 5.84 -3.29
C ILE A 32 -0.44 6.10 -2.62
N ALA A 33 -1.39 5.17 -2.72
CA ALA A 33 -2.69 5.31 -2.07
C ALA A 33 -2.55 5.41 -0.54
N ALA A 34 -1.78 4.52 0.08
CA ALA A 34 -1.52 4.54 1.52
C ALA A 34 -0.81 5.83 1.96
N MET A 35 0.24 6.27 1.25
CA MET A 35 0.94 7.52 1.54
C MET A 35 0.02 8.74 1.40
N ARG A 36 -0.86 8.77 0.39
CA ARG A 36 -1.85 9.85 0.21
C ARG A 36 -2.89 9.87 1.33
N ALA A 37 -3.21 8.72 1.91
CA ALA A 37 -4.04 8.60 3.12
C ALA A 37 -3.29 8.94 4.42
N GLY A 38 -2.05 9.43 4.32
CA GLY A 38 -1.25 9.83 5.49
C GLY A 38 -0.58 8.68 6.23
N LYS A 39 -0.59 7.47 5.67
CA LYS A 39 0.04 6.30 6.31
C LYS A 39 1.54 6.30 6.06
N HIS A 40 2.31 5.85 7.05
CA HIS A 40 3.68 5.43 6.80
C HIS A 40 3.69 4.15 5.96
N VAL A 41 4.67 3.99 5.08
CA VAL A 41 4.69 2.85 4.14
C VAL A 41 6.05 2.18 4.11
N ILE A 42 6.04 0.85 4.24
CA ILE A 42 7.14 -0.05 3.90
C ILE A 42 6.70 -0.88 2.69
N VAL A 43 7.59 -1.04 1.71
CA VAL A 43 7.34 -1.81 0.49
C VAL A 43 8.30 -2.98 0.39
N GLU A 44 7.75 -4.17 0.13
CA GLU A 44 8.57 -5.33 -0.21
C GLU A 44 9.22 -5.18 -1.59
N LYS A 45 10.41 -5.77 -1.74
CA LYS A 45 11.10 -5.79 -3.04
C LYS A 45 10.43 -6.80 -3.99
N PRO A 46 10.44 -6.53 -5.31
CA PRO A 46 10.95 -5.34 -5.98
C PRO A 46 9.91 -4.21 -6.07
N MET A 47 10.39 -2.96 -6.11
CA MET A 47 9.58 -1.87 -6.67
C MET A 47 9.46 -2.11 -8.18
N PRO A 48 8.24 -2.10 -8.76
CA PRO A 48 8.08 -2.22 -10.20
C PRO A 48 8.89 -1.14 -10.92
N PRO A 49 9.56 -1.49 -12.02
CA PRO A 49 10.39 -0.54 -12.76
C PRO A 49 9.54 0.58 -13.37
N LEU A 50 10.17 1.74 -13.57
CA LEU A 50 9.49 2.98 -13.97
C LEU A 50 8.76 2.88 -15.32
N TRP A 51 9.19 1.97 -16.20
CA TRP A 51 8.59 1.72 -17.52
C TRP A 51 7.34 0.84 -17.48
N MET A 52 6.93 0.35 -16.30
CA MET A 52 5.65 -0.35 -16.09
C MET A 52 4.51 0.59 -15.66
N LYS A 53 4.74 1.91 -15.63
CA LYS A 53 3.70 2.92 -15.38
C LYS A 53 2.86 3.20 -16.62
#